data_AF-A0A2J8ISG7-F1
#
_entry.id   AF-A0A2J8ISG7-F1
#
_cell.length_a   1.000
_cell.length_b   1.000
_cell.length_c   1.000
_cell.angle_alpha   90.00
_cell.angle_beta   90.00
_cell.angle_gamma   90.00
#
_symmetry.space_group_name_H-M   'P 1'
#
loop_
_entity.id
_entity.type
_entity.pdbx_description
1 polymer ?
#
loop_
_entity_poly.entity_id
_entity_poly.type
_entity_poly.pdbx_seq_one_letter_code
_entity_poly.pdbx_strand_id
1 'polypeptide(L)'
;MGFWILAILTILMYSTAAKFSKQSWGLENEALIVRCPRQGKPSYTVDWYYSQTNKSIPTQERNRVFASGQLLKFLPAEVADSGIYTCIVRSPTFNRTGYANVTIYKKQSDCNVPDYLMYSTVSGSEKNSKIYCPTIDLYNWTAPLEWFKNCQALQGSRYRAHKSFLVIDNVMTEDAGDYTCKFIHNENGANYSVMATRSFTVKDEQGFSLFPVIGAPAHNEIKEVEIDVVTAVETNIRKSRRHIFILTPQITHNKEFAYEQEVALHCALIQNDAKVILIEMEALSELDMLQAEALQDSLRHLMKVQGTIKWREDHIANKRSLNSKFWKHVRYQMPVPSKIPRKASSLTPLAAQKQ
;
A
#
# COMPACT_ATOMS: atom_id res chain seq x y z
N MET A 1 30.39 45.43 -28.16
CA MET A 1 29.70 45.35 -26.87
C MET A 1 28.70 44.21 -26.92
N GLY A 2 28.77 43.28 -25.97
CA GLY A 2 27.85 42.15 -25.89
C GLY A 2 28.37 41.09 -24.91
N PHE A 3 28.33 41.41 -23.62
CA PHE A 3 28.68 40.50 -22.54
C PHE A 3 27.65 39.37 -22.44
N TRP A 4 28.07 38.13 -22.65
CA TRP A 4 27.32 36.95 -22.23
C TRP A 4 27.57 36.71 -20.74
N ILE A 5 26.69 37.22 -19.89
CA ILE A 5 26.70 36.89 -18.47
C ILE A 5 26.01 35.53 -18.32
N LEU A 6 26.80 34.51 -18.01
CA LEU A 6 26.36 33.23 -17.49
C LEU A 6 25.58 33.48 -16.18
N ALA A 7 24.26 33.52 -16.25
CA ALA A 7 23.43 33.42 -15.06
C ALA A 7 23.38 31.95 -14.62
N ILE A 8 24.41 31.53 -13.87
CA ILE A 8 24.36 30.27 -13.12
C ILE A 8 23.35 30.50 -11.99
N LEU A 9 22.09 30.17 -12.28
CA LEU A 9 21.04 29.97 -11.29
C LEU A 9 21.47 28.78 -10.41
N THR A 10 22.19 29.07 -9.33
CA THR A 10 22.35 28.15 -8.21
C THR A 10 20.99 28.02 -7.52
N ILE A 11 20.14 27.16 -8.08
CA ILE A 11 18.98 26.65 -7.37
C ILE A 11 19.55 25.89 -6.17
N LEU A 12 19.46 26.50 -4.99
CA LEU A 12 19.56 25.82 -3.70
C LEU A 12 18.53 24.68 -3.74
N MET A 13 19.00 23.50 -4.13
CA MET A 13 18.30 22.25 -3.91
C MET A 13 18.20 22.09 -2.40
N TYR A 14 17.14 22.63 -1.81
CA TYR A 14 16.69 22.22 -0.49
C TYR A 14 16.53 20.71 -0.56
N SER A 15 17.50 19.98 -0.02
CA SER A 15 17.42 18.54 0.10
C SER A 15 16.31 18.26 1.10
N THR A 16 15.08 18.11 0.61
CA THR A 16 14.02 17.50 1.39
C THR A 16 14.34 16.02 1.48
N ALA A 17 15.35 15.66 2.27
CA ALA A 17 15.52 14.31 2.75
C ALA A 17 14.18 13.94 3.40
N ALA A 18 13.43 13.05 2.78
CA ALA A 18 12.12 12.66 3.27
C ALA A 18 12.25 12.23 4.74
N LYS A 19 11.69 13.01 5.66
CA LYS A 19 11.73 12.72 7.09
C LYS A 19 10.99 11.40 7.32
N PHE A 20 11.73 10.36 7.69
CA PHE A 20 11.16 9.03 7.91
C PHE A 20 10.53 9.02 9.32
N SER A 21 9.25 9.38 9.37
CA SER A 21 8.49 9.51 10.61
C SER A 21 7.41 8.43 10.72
N LYS A 22 7.24 7.84 11.90
CA LYS A 22 6.16 6.88 12.19
C LYS A 22 5.43 7.29 13.47
N GLN A 23 4.11 7.25 13.44
CA GLN A 23 3.28 7.47 14.62
C GLN A 23 3.15 6.20 15.45
N SER A 24 3.16 6.34 16.77
CA SER A 24 2.92 5.29 17.75
C SER A 24 2.12 5.87 18.90
N TRP A 25 1.27 5.05 19.51
CA TRP A 25 0.43 5.48 20.62
C TRP A 25 0.31 4.38 21.67
N GLY A 26 -0.08 4.78 22.88
CA GLY A 26 -0.35 3.89 23.99
C GLY A 26 -1.24 4.56 25.04
N LEU A 27 -1.62 3.79 26.04
CA LEU A 27 -2.38 4.30 27.19
C LEU A 27 -1.45 4.55 28.38
N GLU A 28 -1.82 5.51 29.22
CA GLU A 28 -1.11 5.74 30.48
C GLU A 28 -1.17 4.51 31.40
N ASN A 29 -0.12 4.29 32.18
CA ASN A 29 0.04 3.14 33.08
C ASN A 29 0.20 1.77 32.38
N GLU A 30 0.28 1.74 31.05
CA GLU A 30 0.63 0.53 30.28
C GLU A 30 2.09 0.56 29.83
N ALA A 31 2.65 -0.61 29.51
CA ALA A 31 3.92 -0.67 28.81
C ALA A 31 3.75 -0.29 27.34
N LEU A 32 4.62 0.59 26.85
CA LEU A 32 4.70 0.92 25.43
C LEU A 32 6.13 0.68 24.94
N ILE A 33 6.27 -0.10 23.88
CA ILE A 33 7.56 -0.33 23.20
C ILE A 33 7.47 0.18 21.77
N VAL A 34 8.35 1.12 21.42
CA VAL A 34 8.40 1.76 20.12
C VAL A 34 9.67 1.37 19.38
N ARG A 35 9.51 0.76 18.20
CA ARG A 35 10.64 0.42 17.33
C ARG A 35 11.06 1.64 16.51
N CYS A 36 12.37 1.85 16.38
CA CYS A 36 12.94 2.86 15.49
C CYS A 36 12.39 2.67 14.07
N PRO A 37 11.83 3.72 13.45
CA PRO A 37 11.25 3.60 12.11
C PRO A 37 12.30 3.23 11.05
N ARG A 38 13.55 3.66 11.23
CA ARG A 38 14.65 3.26 10.36
C ARG A 38 15.13 1.87 10.76
N GLN A 39 15.11 0.96 9.78
CA GLN A 39 15.72 -0.35 9.94
C GLN A 39 17.24 -0.26 9.75
N GLY A 40 17.97 -1.00 10.58
CA GLY A 40 19.42 -1.19 10.50
C GLY A 40 19.78 -2.66 10.67
N LYS A 41 21.03 -3.02 10.36
CA LYS A 41 21.56 -4.35 10.68
C LYS A 41 21.62 -4.52 12.21
N PRO A 42 21.53 -5.76 12.74
CA PRO A 42 21.63 -6.00 14.17
C PRO A 42 22.91 -5.48 14.83
N SER A 43 24.02 -5.38 14.08
CA SER A 43 25.30 -4.85 14.55
C SER A 43 25.37 -3.32 14.64
N TYR A 44 24.37 -2.59 14.14
CA TYR A 44 24.38 -1.13 14.16
C TYR A 44 23.89 -0.61 15.51
N THR A 45 24.61 0.36 16.07
CA THR A 45 24.21 1.03 17.30
C THR A 45 23.09 2.03 17.01
N VAL A 46 22.17 2.19 17.95
CA VAL A 46 21.04 3.09 17.81
C VAL A 46 20.95 3.99 19.04
N ASP A 47 20.96 5.29 18.78
CA ASP A 47 20.91 6.31 19.80
C ASP A 47 19.58 7.04 19.73
N TRP A 48 18.96 7.24 20.89
CA TRP A 48 17.67 7.88 21.01
C TRP A 48 17.77 9.23 21.69
N TYR A 49 16.99 10.20 21.21
CA TYR A 49 16.93 11.56 21.74
C TYR A 49 15.49 12.02 21.84
N TYR A 50 15.15 12.75 22.89
CA TYR A 50 13.88 13.48 22.95
C TYR A 50 14.02 14.75 22.10
N SER A 51 13.23 14.88 21.04
CA SER A 51 13.47 15.91 20.01
C SER A 51 13.28 17.34 20.54
N GLN A 52 12.42 17.55 21.55
CA GLN A 52 12.16 18.91 22.08
C GLN A 52 13.34 19.46 22.89
N THR A 53 13.95 18.64 23.75
CA THR A 53 15.07 19.06 24.60
C THR A 53 16.44 18.65 24.05
N ASN A 54 16.45 17.88 22.97
CA ASN A 54 17.63 17.24 22.38
C ASN A 54 18.48 16.44 23.40
N LYS A 55 17.83 15.91 24.44
CA LYS A 55 18.49 15.11 25.48
C LYS A 55 18.53 13.65 25.05
N SER A 56 19.66 12.98 25.25
CA SER A 56 19.79 11.55 25.00
C SER A 56 18.90 10.76 25.96
N ILE A 57 18.18 9.77 25.43
CA ILE A 57 17.44 8.83 26.26
C ILE A 57 18.44 7.87 26.93
N PRO A 58 18.31 7.62 28.25
CA PRO A 58 19.17 6.68 28.95
C PRO A 58 19.09 5.25 28.37
N THR A 59 20.18 4.49 28.48
CA THR A 59 20.22 3.07 28.09
C THR A 59 20.12 2.13 29.28
N GLN A 60 20.19 2.65 30.51
CA GLN A 60 20.09 1.83 31.72
C GLN A 60 18.64 1.44 31.99
N GLU A 61 18.41 0.15 32.21
CA GLU A 61 17.08 -0.46 32.41
C GLU A 61 16.41 -0.05 33.74
N ARG A 62 17.15 0.58 34.65
CA ARG A 62 16.60 1.13 35.90
C ARG A 62 15.72 2.37 35.70
N ASN A 63 15.81 3.02 34.54
CA ASN A 63 15.03 4.22 34.25
C ASN A 63 13.64 3.81 33.76
N ARG A 64 12.61 4.62 34.08
CA ARG A 64 11.22 4.37 33.60
C ARG A 64 11.12 4.43 32.06
N VAL A 65 11.83 5.38 31.45
CA VAL A 65 11.94 5.54 29.99
C VAL A 65 13.40 5.31 29.61
N PHE A 66 13.65 4.30 28.79
CA PHE A 66 14.99 3.95 28.36
C PHE A 66 15.00 3.32 26.96
N ALA A 67 16.16 3.34 26.34
CA ALA A 67 16.40 2.75 25.03
C ALA A 67 17.22 1.47 25.14
N SER A 68 16.75 0.40 24.50
CA SER A 68 17.47 -0.86 24.32
C SER A 68 17.61 -1.13 22.81
N GLY A 69 18.73 -0.67 22.25
CA GLY A 69 19.01 -0.72 20.81
C GLY A 69 17.92 -0.06 19.96
N GLN A 70 17.28 -0.83 19.07
CA GLN A 70 16.21 -0.33 18.20
C GLN A 70 14.88 -0.06 18.91
N LEU A 71 14.76 -0.37 20.20
CA LEU A 71 13.52 -0.28 20.96
C LEU A 71 13.62 0.84 22.01
N LEU A 72 12.69 1.78 21.95
CA LEU A 72 12.43 2.75 23.02
C LEU A 72 11.30 2.20 23.89
N LYS A 73 11.56 2.03 25.20
CA LYS A 73 10.63 1.42 26.15
C LYS A 73 10.13 2.45 27.16
N PHE A 74 8.82 2.41 27.43
CA PHE A 74 8.14 3.22 28.44
C PHE A 74 7.46 2.27 29.43
N LEU A 75 8.01 2.15 30.65
CA LEU A 75 7.63 1.12 31.62
C LEU A 75 7.36 1.74 33.01
N PRO A 76 6.13 2.23 33.30
CA PRO A 76 5.02 2.42 32.37
C PRO A 76 5.08 3.77 31.62
N ALA A 77 4.19 3.93 30.64
CA ALA A 77 4.00 5.16 29.90
C ALA A 77 3.20 6.20 30.70
N GLU A 78 3.63 7.47 30.64
CA GLU A 78 2.93 8.62 31.21
C GLU A 78 2.55 9.62 30.11
N VAL A 79 1.43 10.33 30.26
CA VAL A 79 0.98 11.32 29.25
C VAL A 79 2.03 12.39 28.96
N ALA A 80 2.81 12.77 29.99
CA ALA A 80 3.91 13.74 29.89
C ALA A 80 5.05 13.28 28.98
N ASP A 81 5.17 11.98 28.70
CA ASP A 81 6.16 11.43 27.77
C ASP A 81 5.76 11.62 26.30
N SER A 82 4.57 12.16 26.02
CA SER A 82 4.13 12.42 24.64
C SER A 82 5.09 13.39 23.94
N GLY A 83 5.47 13.05 22.72
CA GLY A 83 6.38 13.88 21.94
C GLY A 83 7.06 13.13 20.80
N ILE A 84 7.99 13.82 20.17
CA ILE A 84 8.78 13.27 19.07
C ILE A 84 10.10 12.76 19.64
N TYR A 85 10.42 11.52 19.31
CA TYR A 85 11.66 10.86 19.67
C TYR A 85 12.47 10.61 18.39
N THR A 86 13.72 11.08 18.39
CA THR A 86 14.65 10.88 17.28
C THR A 86 15.47 9.63 17.55
N CYS A 87 15.47 8.65 16.63
CA CYS A 87 16.42 7.54 16.64
C CYS A 87 17.47 7.75 15.54
N ILE A 88 18.75 7.60 15.89
CA ILE A 88 19.88 7.69 14.97
C ILE A 88 20.52 6.32 14.89
N VAL A 89 20.35 5.64 13.76
CA VAL A 89 21.02 4.37 13.47
C VAL A 89 22.39 4.69 12.90
N ARG A 90 23.45 4.32 13.63
CA ARG A 90 24.84 4.54 13.25
C ARG A 90 25.39 3.31 12.50
N SER A 91 25.67 3.50 11.22
CA SER A 91 26.42 2.56 10.39
C SER A 91 27.85 3.05 10.26
N PRO A 92 28.85 2.19 10.00
CA PRO A 92 30.24 2.62 9.80
C PRO A 92 30.43 3.68 8.69
N THR A 93 29.50 3.73 7.72
CA THR A 93 29.59 4.58 6.53
C THR A 93 28.55 5.71 6.46
N PHE A 94 27.48 5.66 7.25
CA PHE A 94 26.41 6.66 7.20
C PHE A 94 25.56 6.64 8.48
N ASN A 95 24.87 7.75 8.73
CA ASN A 95 23.88 7.84 9.81
C ASN A 95 22.47 7.92 9.20
N ARG A 96 21.56 7.10 9.71
CA ARG A 96 20.14 7.16 9.32
C ARG A 96 19.30 7.63 10.50
N THR A 97 18.70 8.79 10.33
CA THR A 97 17.76 9.36 11.31
C THR A 97 16.33 8.91 11.00
N GLY A 98 15.61 8.50 12.04
CA GLY A 98 14.19 8.24 12.05
C GLY A 98 13.50 9.02 13.17
N TYR A 99 12.21 9.30 13.01
CA TYR A 99 11.42 10.06 13.96
C TYR A 99 10.21 9.23 14.41
N ALA A 100 10.08 8.97 15.69
CA ALA A 100 8.90 8.34 16.27
C ALA A 100 8.03 9.42 16.92
N ASN A 101 6.82 9.64 16.39
CA ASN A 101 5.83 10.51 17.02
C ASN A 101 5.01 9.68 18.00
N VAL A 102 5.25 9.86 19.29
CA VAL A 102 4.64 9.08 20.38
C VAL A 102 3.56 9.91 21.05
N THR A 103 2.36 9.35 21.17
CA THR A 103 1.23 9.99 21.86
C THR A 103 0.65 9.04 22.89
N ILE A 104 0.64 9.45 24.16
CA ILE A 104 0.15 8.65 25.28
C ILE A 104 -1.14 9.25 25.78
N TYR A 105 -2.19 8.45 25.83
CA TYR A 105 -3.54 8.89 26.14
C TYR A 105 -3.94 8.47 27.55
N LYS A 106 -4.74 9.30 28.20
CA LYS A 106 -5.37 8.92 29.46
C LYS A 106 -6.38 7.82 29.22
N LYS A 107 -6.46 6.87 30.15
CA LYS A 107 -7.47 5.81 30.07
C LYS A 107 -8.84 6.44 30.31
N GLN A 108 -9.72 6.35 29.32
CA GLN A 108 -11.10 6.79 29.47
C GLN A 108 -11.87 5.79 30.34
N SER A 109 -12.86 6.27 31.09
CA SER A 109 -13.76 5.42 31.89
C SER A 109 -14.79 4.68 31.03
N ASP A 110 -14.99 5.13 29.78
CA ASP A 110 -15.86 4.46 28.82
C ASP A 110 -15.21 3.16 28.33
N CYS A 111 -16.04 2.17 28.10
CA CYS A 111 -15.69 0.88 27.54
C CYS A 111 -15.30 1.01 26.05
N ASN A 112 -15.96 1.90 25.31
CA ASN A 112 -15.75 2.02 23.88
C ASN A 112 -14.35 2.59 23.61
N VAL A 113 -13.50 1.81 22.94
CA VAL A 113 -12.18 2.25 22.52
C VAL A 113 -12.35 3.11 21.26
N PRO A 114 -11.98 4.40 21.27
CA PRO A 114 -12.08 5.25 20.09
C PRO A 114 -11.24 4.74 18.90
N ASP A 115 -11.72 4.96 17.67
CA ASP A 115 -11.07 4.55 16.42
C ASP A 115 -9.57 4.93 16.32
N TYR A 116 -9.19 6.09 16.85
CA TYR A 116 -7.80 6.58 16.80
C TYR A 116 -6.84 5.82 17.72
N LEU A 117 -7.36 5.02 18.65
CA LEU A 117 -6.58 4.11 19.50
C LEU A 117 -6.53 2.68 18.94
N MET A 118 -7.28 2.40 17.88
CA MET A 118 -7.42 1.06 17.31
C MET A 118 -6.40 0.79 16.21
N TYR A 119 -5.96 -0.45 16.13
CA TYR A 119 -5.13 -0.93 15.02
C TYR A 119 -6.00 -1.27 13.80
N SER A 120 -5.34 -1.45 12.65
CA SER A 120 -5.99 -1.75 11.37
C SER A 120 -7.03 -2.88 11.47
N THR A 121 -8.23 -2.61 10.96
CA THR A 121 -9.33 -3.57 10.86
C THR A 121 -8.91 -4.82 10.09
N VAL A 122 -9.30 -5.98 10.62
CA VAL A 122 -9.10 -7.29 9.98
C VAL A 122 -10.44 -7.87 9.56
N SER A 123 -10.45 -8.60 8.45
CA SER A 123 -11.64 -9.29 7.97
C SER A 123 -11.44 -10.79 8.03
N GLY A 124 -12.42 -11.53 8.54
CA GLY A 124 -12.43 -12.98 8.55
C GLY A 124 -13.64 -13.59 7.86
N SER A 125 -13.55 -14.90 7.66
CA SER A 125 -14.63 -15.79 7.22
C SER A 125 -14.43 -17.15 7.90
N GLU A 126 -15.30 -18.14 7.67
CA GLU A 126 -15.11 -19.49 8.21
C GLU A 126 -13.72 -20.10 7.92
N LYS A 127 -13.13 -19.75 6.77
CA LYS A 127 -11.79 -20.22 6.37
C LYS A 127 -10.65 -19.42 6.98
N ASN A 128 -10.91 -18.20 7.48
CA ASN A 128 -9.92 -17.30 8.04
C ASN A 128 -10.44 -16.55 9.27
N SER A 129 -10.55 -17.28 10.38
CA SER A 129 -11.10 -16.78 11.64
C SER A 129 -10.06 -16.34 12.66
N LYS A 130 -8.88 -15.89 12.21
CA LYS A 130 -7.74 -15.57 13.10
C LYS A 130 -7.62 -14.07 13.33
N ILE A 131 -7.73 -13.65 14.59
CA ILE A 131 -7.50 -12.26 15.00
C ILE A 131 -6.16 -12.20 15.72
N TYR A 132 -5.15 -11.63 15.05
CA TYR A 132 -3.82 -11.44 15.66
C TYR A 132 -3.81 -10.25 16.63
N CYS A 133 -3.11 -10.38 17.75
CA CYS A 133 -2.90 -9.29 18.69
C CYS A 133 -1.88 -8.30 18.10
N PRO A 134 -2.21 -7.00 17.97
CA PRO A 134 -1.27 -6.00 17.48
C PRO A 134 -0.02 -5.87 18.34
N THR A 135 1.11 -5.54 17.71
CA THR A 135 2.39 -5.10 18.32
C THR A 135 3.02 -6.04 19.36
N ILE A 136 2.40 -7.18 19.65
CA ILE A 136 2.81 -8.15 20.67
C ILE A 136 4.23 -8.67 20.47
N ASP A 137 4.71 -8.76 19.23
CA ASP A 137 6.08 -9.20 18.88
C ASP A 137 7.19 -8.27 19.40
N LEU A 138 6.84 -7.06 19.87
CA LEU A 138 7.78 -6.12 20.49
C LEU A 138 8.01 -6.39 21.98
N TYR A 139 7.13 -7.17 22.60
CA TYR A 139 7.10 -7.37 24.04
C TYR A 139 7.61 -8.75 24.41
N ASN A 140 8.17 -8.88 25.61
CA ASN A 140 8.42 -10.17 26.24
C ASN A 140 7.17 -10.60 27.00
N TRP A 141 6.40 -11.55 26.45
CA TRP A 141 5.11 -11.98 26.98
C TRP A 141 5.03 -13.50 27.08
N THR A 142 4.06 -14.01 27.84
CA THR A 142 3.80 -15.46 27.99
C THR A 142 2.33 -15.77 27.79
N ALA A 143 2.02 -16.91 27.18
CA ALA A 143 0.65 -17.36 26.93
C ALA A 143 -0.04 -17.87 28.22
N PRO A 144 -1.39 -17.85 28.30
CA PRO A 144 -2.35 -17.37 27.29
C PRO A 144 -2.65 -15.87 27.39
N LEU A 145 -3.13 -15.28 26.28
CA LEU A 145 -3.64 -13.91 26.25
C LEU A 145 -5.10 -13.87 26.74
N GLU A 146 -5.45 -12.79 27.45
CA GLU A 146 -6.84 -12.48 27.76
C GLU A 146 -7.47 -11.71 26.59
N TRP A 147 -8.63 -12.17 26.11
CA TRP A 147 -9.34 -11.53 25.00
C TRP A 147 -10.71 -11.01 25.45
N PHE A 148 -11.06 -9.83 24.97
CA PHE A 148 -12.30 -9.15 25.27
C PHE A 148 -12.98 -8.71 23.97
N LYS A 149 -14.30 -8.76 23.93
CA LYS A 149 -15.12 -8.13 22.89
C LYS A 149 -16.10 -7.19 23.57
N ASN A 150 -16.12 -5.92 23.17
CA ASN A 150 -16.99 -4.89 23.78
C ASN A 150 -16.91 -4.88 25.33
N CYS A 151 -15.67 -4.95 25.87
CA CYS A 151 -15.33 -5.04 27.30
C CYS A 151 -15.80 -6.26 28.08
N GLN A 152 -16.35 -7.27 27.42
CA GLN A 152 -16.68 -8.54 28.05
C GLN A 152 -15.60 -9.55 27.71
N ALA A 153 -15.08 -10.24 28.74
CA ALA A 153 -14.15 -11.33 28.55
C ALA A 153 -14.81 -12.39 27.68
N LEU A 154 -14.14 -12.82 26.61
CA LEU A 154 -14.69 -13.85 25.73
C LEU A 154 -14.82 -15.16 26.50
N GLN A 155 -16.04 -15.70 26.52
CA GLN A 155 -16.35 -16.99 27.13
C GLN A 155 -16.95 -17.92 26.08
N GLY A 156 -16.67 -19.22 26.20
CA GLY A 156 -17.21 -20.26 25.32
C GLY A 156 -16.14 -21.01 24.54
N SER A 157 -16.43 -22.29 24.24
CA SER A 157 -15.51 -23.21 23.57
C SER A 157 -15.16 -22.82 22.13
N ARG A 158 -15.98 -21.96 21.50
CA ARG A 158 -15.75 -21.45 20.14
C ARG A 158 -14.62 -20.43 20.04
N TYR A 159 -14.26 -19.79 21.15
CA TYR A 159 -13.20 -18.78 21.21
C TYR A 159 -11.94 -19.40 21.80
N ARG A 160 -10.94 -19.66 20.95
CA ARG A 160 -9.68 -20.29 21.36
C ARG A 160 -8.51 -19.34 21.20
N ALA A 161 -7.98 -18.86 22.32
CA ALA A 161 -6.73 -18.12 22.33
C ALA A 161 -5.56 -19.08 22.08
N HIS A 162 -4.78 -18.82 21.03
CA HIS A 162 -3.63 -19.64 20.69
C HIS A 162 -2.45 -18.76 20.23
N LYS A 163 -1.34 -18.85 20.97
CA LYS A 163 -0.17 -17.98 20.77
C LYS A 163 -0.61 -16.50 20.76
N SER A 164 -0.25 -15.76 19.72
CA SER A 164 -0.55 -14.33 19.56
C SER A 164 -1.88 -14.04 18.87
N PHE A 165 -2.75 -15.04 18.67
CA PHE A 165 -4.03 -14.84 17.97
C PHE A 165 -5.20 -15.55 18.63
N LEU A 166 -6.39 -15.03 18.40
CA LEU A 166 -7.67 -15.65 18.73
C LEU A 166 -8.20 -16.39 17.50
N VAL A 167 -8.62 -17.64 17.69
CA VAL A 167 -9.38 -18.41 16.71
C VAL A 167 -10.86 -18.38 17.10
N ILE A 168 -11.72 -18.00 16.17
CA ILE A 168 -13.17 -18.05 16.33
C ILE A 168 -13.72 -19.18 15.45
N ASP A 169 -14.28 -20.21 16.06
CA ASP A 169 -14.94 -21.27 15.30
C ASP A 169 -16.34 -20.84 14.88
N ASN A 170 -16.73 -21.24 13.65
CA ASN A 170 -18.04 -20.95 13.07
C ASN A 170 -18.39 -19.45 13.14
N VAL A 171 -17.61 -18.64 12.41
CA VAL A 171 -17.72 -17.18 12.43
C VAL A 171 -19.06 -16.73 11.84
N MET A 172 -19.83 -15.97 12.62
CA MET A 172 -21.11 -15.40 12.19
C MET A 172 -21.03 -13.87 12.06
N THR A 173 -21.96 -13.24 11.36
CA THR A 173 -22.00 -11.76 11.22
C THR A 173 -22.08 -11.03 12.56
N GLU A 174 -22.66 -11.66 13.59
CA GLU A 174 -22.67 -11.19 14.98
C GLU A 174 -21.29 -11.15 15.65
N ASP A 175 -20.30 -11.88 15.13
CA ASP A 175 -18.93 -11.85 15.63
C ASP A 175 -18.18 -10.60 15.21
N ALA A 176 -18.72 -9.80 14.29
CA ALA A 176 -18.19 -8.48 13.99
C ALA A 176 -18.18 -7.59 15.25
N GLY A 177 -17.14 -6.78 15.39
CA GLY A 177 -16.96 -5.89 16.53
C GLY A 177 -15.49 -5.71 16.91
N ASP A 178 -15.26 -5.11 18.07
CA ASP A 178 -13.93 -4.68 18.48
C ASP A 178 -13.34 -5.65 19.50
N TYR A 179 -12.21 -6.25 19.11
CA TYR A 179 -11.52 -7.25 19.90
C TYR A 179 -10.29 -6.63 20.54
N THR A 180 -10.21 -6.74 21.86
CA THR A 180 -9.08 -6.26 22.66
C THR A 180 -8.33 -7.46 23.22
N CYS A 181 -7.04 -7.56 22.91
CA CYS A 181 -6.12 -8.49 23.59
C CYS A 181 -5.43 -7.76 24.73
N LYS A 182 -5.36 -8.41 25.88
CA LYS A 182 -4.63 -7.96 27.07
C LYS A 182 -3.58 -9.01 27.42
N PHE A 183 -2.35 -8.54 27.63
CA PHE A 183 -1.23 -9.38 28.00
C PHE A 183 -0.26 -8.63 28.92
N ILE A 184 0.67 -9.38 29.50
CA ILE A 184 1.67 -8.84 30.42
C ILE A 184 3.03 -8.88 29.72
N HIS A 185 3.68 -7.72 29.69
CA HIS A 185 5.09 -7.61 29.36
C HIS A 185 5.93 -7.77 30.63
N ASN A 186 6.85 -8.74 30.63
CA ASN A 186 7.83 -8.92 31.69
C ASN A 186 9.17 -8.26 31.32
N GLU A 187 9.65 -7.36 32.16
CA GLU A 187 10.98 -6.75 32.06
C GLU A 187 11.68 -6.89 33.44
N ASN A 188 12.75 -7.67 33.51
CA ASN A 188 13.53 -7.92 34.73
C ASN A 188 12.68 -8.32 35.96
N GLY A 189 11.65 -9.13 35.75
CA GLY A 189 10.74 -9.57 36.82
C GLY A 189 9.61 -8.59 37.14
N ALA A 190 9.64 -7.36 36.62
CA ALA A 190 8.52 -6.43 36.69
C ALA A 190 7.51 -6.70 35.57
N ASN A 191 6.22 -6.69 35.92
CA ASN A 191 5.12 -7.01 35.02
C ASN A 191 4.32 -5.74 34.69
N TYR A 192 4.18 -5.46 33.40
CA TYR A 192 3.44 -4.31 32.89
C TYR A 192 2.29 -4.78 32.00
N SER A 193 1.09 -4.28 32.24
CA SER A 193 -0.08 -4.58 31.41
C SER A 193 0.04 -3.86 30.06
N VAL A 194 -0.40 -4.53 28.99
CA VAL A 194 -0.52 -3.97 27.64
C VAL A 194 -1.85 -4.40 27.05
N MET A 195 -2.60 -3.44 26.51
CA MET A 195 -3.86 -3.69 25.81
C MET A 195 -3.79 -3.18 24.37
N ALA A 196 -4.34 -3.95 23.45
CA ALA A 196 -4.37 -3.58 22.04
C ALA A 196 -5.69 -4.01 21.39
N THR A 197 -6.36 -3.04 20.75
CA THR A 197 -7.71 -3.22 20.20
C THR A 197 -7.71 -3.08 18.69
N ARG A 198 -8.50 -3.91 17.99
CA ARG A 198 -8.77 -3.77 16.55
C ARG A 198 -10.18 -4.24 16.22
N SER A 199 -10.78 -3.65 15.20
CA SER A 199 -12.06 -4.13 14.67
C SER A 199 -11.88 -5.40 13.85
N PHE A 200 -12.85 -6.30 13.98
CA PHE A 200 -13.02 -7.48 13.15
C PHE A 200 -14.32 -7.37 12.37
N THR A 201 -14.24 -7.59 11.06
CA THR A 201 -15.40 -7.65 10.17
C THR A 201 -15.54 -9.03 9.57
N VAL A 202 -16.78 -9.48 9.38
CA VAL A 202 -17.06 -10.75 8.72
C VAL A 202 -17.34 -10.48 7.26
N LYS A 203 -16.56 -11.10 6.39
CA LYS A 203 -16.86 -11.11 4.96
C LYS A 203 -17.76 -12.29 4.68
N ASP A 204 -18.88 -12.03 4.03
CA ASP A 204 -19.62 -13.07 3.32
C ASP A 204 -18.64 -13.80 2.39
N GLU A 205 -18.85 -15.10 2.19
CA GLU A 205 -18.02 -15.90 1.28
C GLU A 205 -18.04 -15.27 -0.13
N GLN A 206 -17.08 -14.37 -0.38
CA GLN A 206 -16.83 -13.84 -1.71
C GLN A 206 -16.15 -14.95 -2.49
N GLY A 207 -16.83 -15.33 -3.57
CA GLY A 207 -16.61 -16.55 -4.35
C GLY A 207 -15.16 -16.97 -4.50
N PHE A 208 -14.97 -18.28 -4.50
CA PHE A 208 -13.70 -18.91 -4.86
C PHE A 208 -13.17 -18.29 -6.15
N SER A 209 -11.97 -17.72 -6.10
CA SER A 209 -11.23 -17.37 -7.30
C SER A 209 -10.78 -18.67 -7.95
N LEU A 210 -11.62 -19.24 -8.82
CA LEU A 210 -11.19 -20.32 -9.69
C LEU A 210 -10.08 -19.80 -10.60
N PHE A 211 -9.17 -20.70 -11.02
CA PHE A 211 -8.22 -20.35 -12.08
C PHE A 211 -9.01 -19.86 -13.31
N PRO A 212 -8.60 -18.74 -13.93
CA PRO A 212 -9.30 -18.23 -15.10
C PRO A 212 -9.29 -19.29 -16.20
N VAL A 213 -10.47 -19.72 -16.61
CA VAL A 213 -10.64 -20.66 -17.73
C VAL A 213 -10.72 -19.84 -19.01
N ILE A 214 -9.88 -20.17 -19.98
CA ILE A 214 -9.96 -19.60 -21.33
C ILE A 214 -11.29 -20.08 -21.93
N GLY A 215 -12.29 -19.20 -21.98
CA GLY A 215 -13.61 -19.52 -22.56
C GLY A 215 -13.60 -19.59 -24.08
N ALA A 216 -12.61 -18.96 -24.73
CA ALA A 216 -12.34 -19.06 -26.16
C ALA A 216 -10.94 -18.51 -26.51
N PRO A 217 -10.27 -19.05 -27.54
CA PRO A 217 -10.64 -20.27 -28.26
C PRO A 217 -10.46 -21.51 -27.38
N ALA A 218 -11.22 -22.56 -27.66
CA ALA A 218 -11.03 -23.84 -26.98
C ALA A 218 -9.64 -24.43 -27.34
N HIS A 219 -9.08 -25.27 -26.46
CA HIS A 219 -7.81 -25.93 -26.74
C HIS A 219 -7.94 -26.75 -28.04
N ASN A 220 -7.10 -26.45 -29.04
CA ASN A 220 -7.08 -27.03 -30.39
C ASN A 220 -8.14 -26.52 -31.39
N GLU A 221 -8.83 -25.42 -31.11
CA GLU A 221 -9.63 -24.74 -32.13
C GLU A 221 -8.72 -23.91 -33.05
N ILE A 222 -8.49 -24.41 -34.27
CA ILE A 222 -7.88 -23.63 -35.34
C ILE A 222 -9.02 -22.89 -36.04
N LYS A 223 -9.17 -21.59 -35.75
CA LYS A 223 -10.01 -20.72 -36.57
C LYS A 223 -9.21 -20.30 -37.79
N GLU A 224 -9.67 -20.68 -38.98
CA GLU A 224 -9.19 -20.07 -40.21
C GLU A 224 -9.48 -18.57 -40.12
N VAL A 225 -8.42 -17.76 -40.24
CA VAL A 225 -8.52 -16.31 -40.22
C VAL A 225 -9.09 -15.88 -41.56
N GLU A 226 -10.43 -15.92 -41.65
CA GLU A 226 -11.16 -15.15 -42.64
C GLU A 226 -10.86 -13.66 -42.39
N ILE A 227 -10.80 -12.87 -43.47
CA ILE A 227 -10.44 -11.44 -43.53
C ILE A 227 -11.17 -10.58 -42.48
N ASP A 228 -12.23 -11.10 -41.88
CA ASP A 228 -13.01 -10.49 -40.80
C ASP A 228 -12.24 -10.27 -39.48
N VAL A 229 -11.18 -11.05 -39.18
CA VAL A 229 -10.41 -10.85 -37.92
C VAL A 229 -9.57 -9.57 -37.98
N VAL A 230 -9.00 -9.23 -39.13
CA VAL A 230 -8.21 -8.01 -39.31
C VAL A 230 -9.12 -6.78 -39.16
N THR A 231 -10.31 -6.81 -39.74
CA THR A 231 -11.33 -5.77 -39.57
C THR A 231 -11.91 -5.74 -38.15
N ALA A 232 -12.03 -6.88 -37.47
CA ALA A 232 -12.44 -6.93 -36.06
C ALA A 232 -11.39 -6.29 -35.14
N VAL A 233 -10.11 -6.56 -35.36
CA VAL A 233 -9.00 -5.94 -34.61
C VAL A 233 -8.97 -4.44 -34.86
N GLU A 234 -9.04 -4.02 -36.13
CA GLU A 234 -9.06 -2.59 -36.48
C GLU A 234 -10.29 -1.87 -35.89
N THR A 235 -11.48 -2.47 -35.94
CA THR A 235 -12.70 -1.87 -35.36
C THR A 235 -12.64 -1.81 -33.83
N ASN A 236 -12.02 -2.79 -33.16
CA ASN A 236 -11.82 -2.75 -31.70
C ASN A 236 -10.79 -1.70 -31.30
N ILE A 237 -9.71 -1.54 -32.07
CA ILE A 237 -8.74 -0.47 -31.88
C ILE A 237 -9.43 0.89 -32.05
N ARG A 238 -10.22 1.11 -33.12
CA ARG A 238 -10.95 2.37 -33.34
C ARG A 238 -12.00 2.68 -32.27
N LYS A 239 -12.60 1.68 -31.63
CA LYS A 239 -13.55 1.89 -30.50
C LYS A 239 -12.86 2.23 -29.18
N SER A 240 -11.53 2.10 -29.09
CA SER A 240 -10.79 2.31 -27.85
C SER A 240 -10.57 3.80 -27.58
N ARG A 241 -10.89 4.25 -26.36
CA ARG A 241 -10.78 5.68 -25.97
C ARG A 241 -9.36 6.11 -25.58
N ARG A 242 -8.48 5.14 -25.31
CA ARG A 242 -7.09 5.31 -24.90
C ARG A 242 -6.28 4.10 -25.37
N HIS A 243 -5.12 4.36 -25.95
CA HIS A 243 -4.14 3.33 -26.29
C HIS A 243 -2.96 3.40 -25.32
N ILE A 244 -2.53 2.24 -24.81
CA ILE A 244 -1.38 2.14 -23.91
C ILE A 244 -0.27 1.41 -24.64
N PHE A 245 0.87 2.07 -24.82
CA PHE A 245 2.07 1.43 -25.34
C PHE A 245 3.07 1.27 -24.20
N ILE A 246 3.51 0.03 -24.02
CA ILE A 246 4.56 -0.32 -23.07
C ILE A 246 5.85 -0.42 -23.87
N LEU A 247 6.82 0.44 -23.57
CA LEU A 247 8.10 0.52 -24.24
C LEU A 247 9.11 -0.30 -23.41
N THR A 248 9.62 -1.38 -24.00
CA THR A 248 10.69 -2.20 -23.44
C THR A 248 11.80 -2.37 -24.47
N PRO A 249 13.05 -2.65 -24.05
CA PRO A 249 14.18 -2.81 -24.98
C PRO A 249 14.02 -3.97 -25.98
N GLN A 250 13.10 -4.92 -25.73
CA GLN A 250 12.93 -6.13 -26.55
C GLN A 250 11.71 -6.12 -27.47
N ILE A 251 10.86 -5.09 -27.43
CA ILE A 251 9.68 -4.99 -28.32
C ILE A 251 10.07 -4.69 -29.77
N THR A 252 11.30 -4.27 -30.03
CA THR A 252 11.80 -3.94 -31.38
C THR A 252 11.98 -5.15 -32.30
N HIS A 253 11.84 -6.39 -31.80
CA HIS A 253 12.09 -7.61 -32.60
C HIS A 253 10.91 -8.57 -32.76
N ASN A 254 9.74 -8.33 -32.15
CA ASN A 254 8.63 -9.27 -32.29
C ASN A 254 7.71 -8.92 -33.49
N LYS A 255 7.93 -9.62 -34.61
CA LYS A 255 7.14 -9.46 -35.85
C LYS A 255 5.65 -9.79 -35.68
N GLU A 256 5.29 -10.54 -34.65
CA GLU A 256 3.94 -11.04 -34.43
C GLU A 256 2.91 -9.94 -34.06
N PHE A 257 3.37 -8.81 -33.49
CA PHE A 257 2.51 -7.70 -33.06
C PHE A 257 2.73 -6.39 -33.82
N ALA A 258 3.60 -6.41 -34.84
CA ALA A 258 3.99 -5.20 -35.57
C ALA A 258 2.80 -4.53 -36.27
N TYR A 259 1.88 -5.34 -36.84
CA TYR A 259 0.69 -4.86 -37.55
C TYR A 259 -0.28 -4.11 -36.63
N GLU A 260 -0.61 -4.68 -35.46
CA GLU A 260 -1.53 -4.05 -34.51
C GLU A 260 -0.97 -2.74 -33.93
N GLN A 261 0.34 -2.71 -33.68
CA GLN A 261 1.05 -1.53 -33.20
C GLN A 261 1.03 -0.41 -34.24
N GLU A 262 1.24 -0.74 -35.51
CA GLU A 262 1.22 0.21 -36.62
C GLU A 262 -0.18 0.80 -36.86
N VAL A 263 -1.23 -0.02 -36.82
CA VAL A 263 -2.64 0.43 -36.95
C VAL A 263 -3.05 1.30 -35.76
N ALA A 264 -2.72 0.91 -34.52
CA ALA A 264 -3.03 1.70 -33.33
C ALA A 264 -2.31 3.05 -33.32
N LEU A 265 -1.06 3.08 -33.81
CA LEU A 265 -0.27 4.29 -33.93
C LEU A 265 -0.81 5.22 -35.02
N HIS A 266 -1.20 4.68 -36.18
CA HIS A 266 -1.83 5.44 -37.27
C HIS A 266 -3.15 6.09 -36.81
N CYS A 267 -4.03 5.34 -36.13
CA CYS A 267 -5.27 5.88 -35.56
C CYS A 267 -5.01 6.98 -34.53
N ALA A 268 -3.98 6.81 -33.67
CA ALA A 268 -3.65 7.78 -32.65
C ALA A 268 -3.02 9.08 -33.19
N LEU A 269 -2.18 8.99 -34.24
CA LEU A 269 -1.40 10.12 -34.75
C LEU A 269 -2.06 10.90 -35.87
N ILE A 270 -2.74 10.22 -36.80
CA ILE A 270 -3.27 10.84 -38.01
C ILE A 270 -4.74 11.20 -37.85
N GLN A 271 -5.51 10.37 -37.14
CA GLN A 271 -6.97 10.59 -36.95
C GLN A 271 -7.30 11.38 -35.67
N ASN A 272 -6.35 11.56 -34.74
CA ASN A 272 -6.47 12.35 -33.50
C ASN A 272 -7.65 11.96 -32.56
N ASP A 273 -8.19 10.75 -32.72
CA ASP A 273 -9.40 10.28 -32.02
C ASP A 273 -9.12 9.69 -30.62
N ALA A 274 -7.85 9.42 -30.27
CA ALA A 274 -7.48 8.85 -28.98
C ALA A 274 -6.14 9.37 -28.44
N LYS A 275 -6.08 9.72 -27.15
CA LYS A 275 -4.80 10.03 -26.49
C LYS A 275 -4.03 8.75 -26.17
N VAL A 276 -2.71 8.84 -26.31
CA VAL A 276 -1.78 7.73 -26.08
C VAL A 276 -1.17 7.83 -24.70
N ILE A 277 -1.03 6.68 -24.02
CA ILE A 277 -0.31 6.54 -22.76
C ILE A 277 0.97 5.77 -23.04
N LEU A 278 2.11 6.42 -22.92
CA LEU A 278 3.43 5.82 -23.12
C LEU A 278 4.04 5.45 -21.78
N ILE A 279 4.38 4.17 -21.60
CA ILE A 279 5.02 3.66 -20.38
C ILE A 279 6.40 3.11 -20.71
N GLU A 280 7.45 3.72 -20.17
CA GLU A 280 8.84 3.34 -20.41
C GLU A 280 9.33 2.42 -19.29
N MET A 281 9.59 1.14 -19.58
CA MET A 281 9.92 0.14 -18.56
C MET A 281 11.37 0.17 -18.08
N GLU A 282 12.31 0.55 -18.95
CA GLU A 282 13.75 0.69 -18.67
C GLU A 282 14.27 1.93 -19.44
N ALA A 283 15.33 2.58 -18.93
CA ALA A 283 15.92 3.71 -19.64
C ALA A 283 16.59 3.21 -20.91
N LEU A 284 16.00 3.52 -22.06
CA LEU A 284 16.57 3.16 -23.36
C LEU A 284 17.93 3.86 -23.51
N SER A 285 18.98 3.11 -23.80
CA SER A 285 20.26 3.72 -24.16
C SER A 285 20.14 4.39 -25.53
N GLU A 286 20.90 5.45 -25.81
CA GLU A 286 20.89 6.11 -27.13
C GLU A 286 21.24 5.12 -28.27
N LEU A 287 21.94 4.03 -27.96
CA LEU A 287 22.33 2.98 -28.89
C LEU A 287 21.18 2.01 -29.24
N ASP A 288 20.23 1.78 -28.32
CA ASP A 288 19.04 0.92 -28.54
C ASP A 288 17.98 1.60 -29.43
N MET A 289 18.06 2.93 -29.57
CA MET A 289 17.14 3.76 -30.35
C MET A 289 17.52 3.92 -31.83
N LEU A 290 18.59 3.27 -32.27
CA LEU A 290 19.19 3.42 -33.61
C LEU A 290 18.95 2.20 -34.54
N GLN A 291 18.27 1.14 -34.08
CA GLN A 291 18.15 -0.13 -34.83
C GLN A 291 16.74 -0.47 -35.37
N ALA A 292 15.76 0.45 -35.37
CA ALA A 292 14.44 0.18 -35.96
C ALA A 292 13.80 1.42 -36.62
N GLU A 293 14.13 1.65 -37.90
CA GLU A 293 14.09 2.98 -38.53
C GLU A 293 12.73 3.49 -39.09
N ALA A 294 11.59 2.81 -38.94
CA ALA A 294 10.31 3.31 -39.48
C ALA A 294 9.22 3.54 -38.42
N LEU A 295 8.88 2.52 -37.64
CA LEU A 295 7.86 2.61 -36.57
C LEU A 295 8.31 3.53 -35.42
N GLN A 296 9.63 3.71 -35.24
CA GLN A 296 10.18 4.52 -34.15
C GLN A 296 9.99 6.02 -34.34
N ASP A 297 9.89 6.57 -35.55
CA ASP A 297 9.89 8.04 -35.72
C ASP A 297 8.57 8.68 -35.27
N SER A 298 7.45 8.04 -35.59
CA SER A 298 6.13 8.38 -35.08
C SER A 298 6.04 8.27 -33.55
N LEU A 299 6.60 7.21 -32.97
CA LEU A 299 6.67 7.03 -31.51
C LEU A 299 7.60 8.07 -30.86
N ARG A 300 8.74 8.37 -31.45
CA ARG A 300 9.73 9.36 -30.98
C ARG A 300 9.14 10.76 -30.99
N HIS A 301 8.33 11.10 -32.01
CA HIS A 301 7.57 12.33 -32.06
C HIS A 301 6.54 12.40 -30.91
N LEU A 302 5.77 11.33 -30.67
CA LEU A 302 4.83 11.27 -29.53
C LEU A 302 5.51 11.41 -28.19
N MET A 303 6.65 10.73 -27.98
CA MET A 303 7.42 10.81 -26.74
C MET A 303 7.86 12.25 -26.45
N LYS A 304 8.24 13.02 -27.49
CA LYS A 304 8.61 14.43 -27.36
C LYS A 304 7.41 15.35 -27.09
N VAL A 305 6.25 15.09 -27.71
CA VAL A 305 5.07 15.97 -27.63
C VAL A 305 4.22 15.69 -26.39
N GLN A 306 4.02 14.44 -26.01
CA GLN A 306 3.11 14.03 -24.92
C GLN A 306 3.84 13.64 -23.63
N GLY A 307 5.14 13.35 -23.71
CA GLY A 307 5.94 12.84 -22.59
C GLY A 307 5.69 11.35 -22.30
N THR A 308 6.58 10.75 -21.50
CA THR A 308 6.52 9.32 -21.12
C THR A 308 6.37 9.13 -19.62
N ILE A 309 5.65 8.07 -19.24
CA ILE A 309 5.56 7.62 -17.86
C ILE A 309 6.70 6.63 -17.60
N LYS A 310 7.72 7.07 -16.86
CA LYS A 310 8.90 6.25 -16.57
C LYS A 310 8.66 5.27 -15.43
N TRP A 311 8.92 3.99 -15.69
CA TRP A 311 8.97 2.92 -14.71
C TRP A 311 10.37 2.82 -14.06
N ARG A 312 10.82 3.87 -13.36
CA ARG A 312 12.17 3.92 -12.77
C ARG A 312 12.40 2.89 -11.64
N GLU A 313 13.59 2.28 -11.51
CA GLU A 313 13.95 1.21 -10.54
C GLU A 313 13.93 1.57 -9.04
N ASP A 314 13.17 2.58 -8.62
CA ASP A 314 13.04 2.90 -7.21
C ASP A 314 12.02 1.93 -6.56
N HIS A 315 12.58 0.92 -5.88
CA HIS A 315 11.93 -0.05 -4.99
C HIS A 315 10.70 -0.80 -5.53
N ILE A 316 10.97 -1.95 -6.14
CA ILE A 316 10.03 -2.96 -6.69
C ILE A 316 8.85 -3.29 -5.74
N ALA A 317 9.03 -3.18 -4.41
CA ALA A 317 8.00 -3.47 -3.41
C ALA A 317 6.78 -2.52 -3.44
N ASN A 318 6.97 -1.24 -3.81
CA ASN A 318 5.89 -0.24 -3.82
C ASN A 318 5.13 -0.17 -5.15
N LYS A 319 5.63 -0.81 -6.21
CA LYS A 319 5.00 -0.76 -7.55
C LYS A 319 3.89 -1.79 -7.75
N ARG A 320 3.81 -2.84 -6.93
CA ARG A 320 2.68 -3.82 -6.95
C ARG A 320 1.39 -3.26 -6.37
N SER A 321 1.46 -2.15 -5.62
CA SER A 321 0.28 -1.48 -5.07
C SER A 321 -0.35 -0.56 -6.12
N LEU A 322 -1.63 -0.78 -6.44
CA LEU A 322 -2.42 0.06 -7.34
C LEU A 322 -2.50 1.54 -6.89
N ASN A 323 -2.11 1.84 -5.65
CA ASN A 323 -2.08 3.18 -5.07
C ASN A 323 -0.72 3.87 -5.12
N SER A 324 0.27 3.26 -5.79
CA SER A 324 1.57 3.87 -6.00
C SER A 324 1.46 5.16 -6.83
N LYS A 325 2.48 6.03 -6.72
CA LYS A 325 2.56 7.26 -7.52
C LYS A 325 2.48 6.96 -9.03
N PHE A 326 3.11 5.87 -9.46
CA PHE A 326 3.04 5.38 -10.83
C PHE A 326 1.61 5.07 -11.25
N TRP A 327 0.90 4.19 -10.53
CA TRP A 327 -0.47 3.79 -10.91
C TRP A 327 -1.49 4.90 -10.75
N LYS A 328 -1.26 5.87 -9.85
CA LYS A 328 -2.06 7.09 -9.78
C LYS A 328 -1.87 7.96 -11.02
N HIS A 329 -0.63 8.09 -11.50
CA HIS A 329 -0.34 8.85 -12.72
C HIS A 329 -0.92 8.17 -13.96
N VAL A 330 -0.80 6.84 -14.07
CA VAL A 330 -1.46 6.07 -15.14
C VAL A 330 -2.97 6.25 -15.08
N ARG A 331 -3.61 6.10 -13.90
CA ARG A 331 -5.06 6.31 -13.72
C ARG A 331 -5.53 7.71 -14.11
N TYR A 332 -4.73 8.74 -13.88
CA TYR A 332 -5.06 10.10 -14.28
C TYR A 332 -5.13 10.26 -15.81
N GLN A 333 -4.35 9.46 -16.55
CA GLN A 333 -4.34 9.48 -18.01
C GLN A 333 -5.43 8.57 -18.63
N MET A 334 -6.01 7.65 -17.85
CA MET A 334 -7.11 6.78 -18.26
C MET A 334 -8.39 7.56 -18.56
N PRO A 335 -9.31 7.04 -19.41
CA PRO A 335 -10.54 7.75 -19.73
C PRO A 335 -11.48 7.79 -18.51
N VAL A 336 -12.11 8.95 -18.27
CA VAL A 336 -13.07 9.12 -17.18
C VAL A 336 -14.29 8.23 -17.44
N PRO A 337 -14.77 7.43 -16.47
CA PRO A 337 -15.98 6.63 -16.62
C PRO A 337 -17.16 7.55 -16.96
N SER A 338 -17.82 7.32 -18.09
CA SER A 338 -19.05 8.04 -18.43
C SER A 338 -20.14 7.67 -17.43
N LYS A 339 -20.74 8.67 -16.76
CA LYS A 339 -21.90 8.46 -15.89
C LYS A 339 -23.02 7.80 -16.68
N ILE A 340 -23.53 6.68 -16.18
CA ILE A 340 -24.69 5.97 -16.76
C ILE A 340 -25.92 6.89 -16.62
N PRO A 341 -26.75 7.08 -17.66
CA PRO A 341 -27.95 7.91 -17.56
C PRO A 341 -28.92 7.30 -16.54
N ARG A 342 -29.50 8.12 -15.66
CA ARG A 342 -30.57 7.72 -14.74
C ARG A 342 -31.74 7.16 -15.57
N LYS A 343 -32.12 5.90 -15.34
CA LYS A 343 -33.33 5.30 -15.91
C LYS A 343 -34.55 6.12 -15.47
N ALA A 344 -35.29 6.66 -16.43
CA ALA A 344 -36.63 7.19 -16.19
C ALA A 344 -37.58 6.02 -15.89
N SER A 345 -38.28 6.12 -14.77
CA SER A 345 -39.39 5.25 -14.41
C SER A 345 -40.65 5.67 -15.16
N SER A 346 -41.14 4.82 -16.06
CA SER A 346 -42.54 4.84 -16.49
C SER A 346 -43.03 3.40 -16.62
N LEU A 347 -43.81 2.98 -15.62
CA LEU A 347 -44.71 1.84 -15.69
C LEU A 347 -45.90 2.23 -16.59
N THR A 348 -46.23 1.39 -17.57
CA THR A 348 -47.57 1.32 -18.15
C THR A 348 -48.01 -0.16 -18.17
N PRO A 349 -49.21 -0.51 -17.68
CA PRO A 349 -49.67 -1.89 -17.63
C PRO A 349 -50.19 -2.37 -18.98
N LEU A 350 -49.95 -3.65 -19.30
CA LEU A 350 -50.65 -4.39 -20.34
C LEU A 350 -52.17 -4.41 -20.03
N ALA A 351 -52.97 -3.90 -20.96
CA ALA A 351 -54.40 -4.19 -21.03
C ALA A 351 -54.68 -5.12 -22.22
N ALA A 352 -55.55 -6.09 -21.98
CA ALA A 352 -56.01 -7.11 -22.92
C ALA A 352 -57.10 -6.62 -23.86
N GLN A 353 -57.16 -7.17 -25.08
CA GLN A 353 -58.36 -7.35 -25.92
C GLN A 353 -57.97 -8.32 -27.06
N LYS A 354 -58.47 -9.57 -27.12
CA LYS A 354 -59.74 -10.00 -27.74
C LYS A 354 -60.01 -9.31 -29.09
N GLN A 355 -59.66 -9.97 -30.20
CA GLN A 355 -60.61 -10.69 -31.06
C GLN A 355 -59.86 -11.64 -32.00
#